data_AF-A0A164LD93-F1
#
_entry.id   AF-A0A164LD93-F1
#
_cell.length_a   1.000
_cell.length_b   1.000
_cell.length_c   1.000
_cell.angle_alpha   90.00
_cell.angle_beta   90.00
_cell.angle_gamma   90.00
#
_symmetry.space_group_name_H-M   'P 1'
#
loop_
_entity.id
_entity.type
_entity.pdbx_description
1 polymer ?
#
loop_
_entity_poly.entity_id
_entity_poly.type
_entity_poly.pdbx_seq_one_letter_code
_entity_poly.pdbx_strand_id
1 'polypeptide(L)'
;MKNNTIKNMMDFYKKWSKEEGIDIPEDISVDLDLNPTIFKVNSNKLLTADLLKTFKIPHVECYSLTENRNFAVEEAIRFFREREGEIAIRGTKGMCGHNTYFPSNEEEIPKMIETLLNIPTLPLCSPRYRCEYEYGVFMVGNKVEMVIRKELNPITNMHNLSTGAKASVIDDPIKLEEIQEVAEKVSNVFQTGFARIDIMDTKDGLKVLELSIPNFKKFALQNEVCEAAGKELFLKAYQHYIKQ
;
A
#
# COMPACT_ATOMS: atom_id res chain seq x y z
N MET A 1 -9.35 -11.87 11.54
CA MET A 1 -8.09 -11.07 11.49
C MET A 1 -8.30 -9.57 11.29
N LYS A 2 -9.28 -9.08 10.48
CA LYS A 2 -9.53 -7.62 10.30
C LYS A 2 -9.84 -6.85 11.60
N ASN A 3 -10.56 -7.45 12.55
CA ASN A 3 -10.97 -6.77 13.79
C ASN A 3 -9.80 -6.35 14.71
N ASN A 4 -8.69 -7.10 14.72
CA ASN A 4 -7.57 -6.77 15.62
C ASN A 4 -6.72 -5.61 15.08
N THR A 5 -6.54 -5.49 13.77
CA THR A 5 -5.75 -4.39 13.18
C THR A 5 -6.45 -3.05 13.32
N ILE A 6 -7.77 -3.02 13.06
CA ILE A 6 -8.59 -1.81 13.22
C ILE A 6 -8.64 -1.42 14.69
N LYS A 7 -8.91 -2.36 15.60
CA LYS A 7 -8.91 -2.09 17.05
C LYS A 7 -7.57 -1.51 17.53
N ASN A 8 -6.46 -2.13 17.13
CA ASN A 8 -5.11 -1.68 17.49
C ASN A 8 -4.74 -0.29 16.96
N MET A 9 -5.30 0.09 15.81
CA MET A 9 -5.14 1.43 15.23
C MET A 9 -6.00 2.45 15.99
N MET A 10 -7.23 2.08 16.34
CA MET A 10 -8.12 2.90 17.16
C MET A 10 -7.55 3.16 18.55
N ASP A 11 -6.94 2.16 19.19
CA ASP A 11 -6.30 2.35 20.50
C ASP A 11 -5.17 3.40 20.42
N PHE A 12 -4.46 3.46 19.29
CA PHE A 12 -3.40 4.43 19.06
C PHE A 12 -3.95 5.84 18.81
N TYR A 13 -5.00 5.97 18.00
CA TYR A 13 -5.68 7.26 17.80
C TYR A 13 -6.37 7.76 19.07
N LYS A 14 -6.96 6.86 19.86
CA LYS A 14 -7.53 7.19 21.17
C LYS A 14 -6.46 7.69 22.14
N LYS A 15 -5.27 7.05 22.16
CA LYS A 15 -4.12 7.53 22.94
C LYS A 15 -3.78 8.98 22.54
N TRP A 16 -3.52 9.23 21.26
CA TRP A 16 -3.15 10.57 20.79
C TRP A 16 -4.24 11.61 21.01
N SER A 17 -5.50 11.25 20.82
CA SER A 17 -6.61 12.19 21.02
C SER A 17 -6.76 12.56 22.49
N LYS A 18 -6.60 11.60 23.39
CA LYS A 18 -6.56 11.88 24.84
C LYS A 18 -5.42 12.82 25.22
N GLU A 19 -4.23 12.64 24.65
CA GLU A 19 -3.08 13.53 24.88
C GLU A 19 -3.33 14.95 24.40
N GLU A 20 -4.06 15.11 23.30
CA GLU A 20 -4.36 16.39 22.66
C GLU A 20 -5.68 17.03 23.14
N GLY A 21 -6.35 16.40 24.12
CA GLY A 21 -7.65 16.87 24.61
C GLY A 21 -8.76 16.82 23.54
N ILE A 22 -8.60 15.95 22.54
CA ILE A 22 -9.56 15.72 21.46
C ILE A 22 -10.51 14.59 21.87
N ASP A 23 -11.80 14.86 21.85
CA ASP A 23 -12.82 13.83 21.97
C ASP A 23 -13.11 13.25 20.58
N ILE A 24 -12.70 12.01 20.33
CA ILE A 24 -13.11 11.29 19.11
C ILE A 24 -14.46 10.62 19.42
N PRO A 25 -15.57 11.01 18.76
CA PRO A 25 -16.82 10.26 18.82
C PRO A 25 -16.61 8.76 18.69
N GLU A 26 -17.27 7.97 19.55
CA GLU A 26 -17.14 6.50 19.55
C GLU A 26 -17.51 5.86 18.18
N ASP A 27 -18.30 6.58 17.38
CA ASP A 27 -18.83 6.16 16.08
C ASP A 27 -17.95 6.55 14.89
N ILE A 28 -16.82 7.24 15.10
CA ILE A 28 -15.83 7.44 14.03
C ILE A 28 -15.13 6.10 13.78
N SER A 29 -15.73 5.29 12.92
CA SER A 29 -14.94 4.41 12.07
C SER A 29 -13.93 5.29 11.33
N VAL A 30 -12.66 4.91 11.28
CA VAL A 30 -11.60 5.63 10.52
C VAL A 30 -11.80 5.52 9.00
N ASP A 31 -13.04 5.59 8.56
CA ASP A 31 -13.45 5.94 7.21
C ASP A 31 -13.53 7.47 7.14
N LEU A 32 -12.41 8.15 7.49
CA LEU A 32 -12.25 9.61 7.47
C LEU A 32 -12.24 10.14 6.03
N ASP A 33 -13.35 9.98 5.32
CA ASP A 33 -13.52 10.24 3.89
C ASP A 33 -13.01 9.13 2.97
N LEU A 34 -13.57 7.94 3.16
CA LEU A 34 -13.55 6.93 2.12
C LEU A 34 -14.97 6.70 1.67
N ASN A 35 -15.33 7.32 0.54
CA ASN A 35 -16.42 6.83 -0.29
C ASN A 35 -16.35 5.29 -0.29
N PRO A 36 -17.34 4.57 0.28
CA PRO A 36 -17.23 3.12 0.50
C PRO A 36 -17.01 2.33 -0.79
N THR A 37 -17.41 2.90 -1.92
CA THR A 37 -17.18 2.37 -3.26
C THR A 37 -15.70 2.46 -3.64
N ILE A 38 -15.06 3.60 -3.40
CA ILE A 38 -13.63 3.84 -3.66
C ILE A 38 -12.77 2.96 -2.75
N PHE A 39 -13.17 2.78 -1.49
CA PHE A 39 -12.47 1.85 -0.60
C PHE A 39 -12.42 0.42 -1.15
N LYS A 40 -13.54 -0.07 -1.70
CA LYS A 40 -13.60 -1.39 -2.34
C LYS A 40 -12.65 -1.48 -3.52
N VAL A 41 -12.58 -0.44 -4.36
CA VAL A 41 -11.64 -0.35 -5.48
C VAL A 41 -10.20 -0.36 -4.97
N ASN A 42 -9.83 0.53 -4.03
CA ASN A 42 -8.48 0.67 -3.48
C ASN A 42 -7.97 -0.65 -2.87
N SER A 43 -8.86 -1.39 -2.21
CA SER A 43 -8.51 -2.67 -1.58
C SER A 43 -8.22 -3.80 -2.58
N ASN A 44 -8.51 -3.60 -3.87
CA ASN A 44 -8.31 -4.56 -4.95
C ASN A 44 -7.22 -4.08 -5.92
N LYS A 45 -6.06 -4.73 -5.87
CA LYS A 45 -4.88 -4.40 -6.68
C LYS A 45 -5.14 -4.42 -8.18
N LEU A 46 -5.99 -5.34 -8.66
CA LEU A 46 -6.30 -5.45 -10.08
C LEU A 46 -7.13 -4.26 -10.55
N LEU A 47 -8.19 -3.92 -9.82
CA LEU A 47 -9.04 -2.76 -10.15
C LEU A 47 -8.26 -1.44 -10.06
N THR A 48 -7.40 -1.32 -9.04
CA THR A 48 -6.50 -0.19 -8.90
C THR A 48 -5.56 -0.06 -10.11
N ALA A 49 -4.91 -1.15 -10.53
CA ALA A 49 -4.02 -1.15 -11.69
C ALA A 49 -4.77 -0.80 -12.99
N ASP A 50 -5.96 -1.36 -13.21
CA ASP A 50 -6.77 -1.07 -14.40
C ASP A 50 -7.19 0.40 -14.48
N LEU A 51 -7.55 1.00 -13.33
CA LEU A 51 -7.90 2.42 -13.29
C LEU A 51 -6.67 3.29 -13.57
N LEU A 52 -5.54 3.03 -12.91
CA LEU A 52 -4.27 3.74 -13.15
C LEU A 52 -3.86 3.65 -14.62
N LYS A 53 -3.98 2.47 -15.24
CA LYS A 53 -3.73 2.26 -16.66
C LYS A 53 -4.63 3.11 -17.55
N THR A 54 -5.92 3.15 -17.25
CA THR A 54 -6.93 3.94 -17.99
C THR A 54 -6.57 5.43 -18.01
N PHE A 55 -6.09 5.95 -16.88
CA PHE A 55 -5.65 7.34 -16.74
C PHE A 55 -4.18 7.57 -17.08
N LYS A 56 -3.48 6.57 -17.63
CA LYS A 56 -2.07 6.63 -18.02
C LYS A 56 -1.14 7.05 -16.87
N ILE A 57 -1.47 6.67 -15.63
CA ILE A 57 -0.63 6.90 -14.46
C ILE A 57 0.38 5.74 -14.35
N PRO A 58 1.68 6.01 -14.18
CA PRO A 58 2.69 4.97 -13.98
C PRO A 58 2.36 4.07 -12.79
N HIS A 59 2.29 2.77 -13.02
CA HIS A 59 1.91 1.79 -11.99
C HIS A 59 2.61 0.46 -12.21
N VAL A 60 2.56 -0.41 -11.19
CA VAL A 60 2.95 -1.81 -11.32
C VAL A 60 1.82 -2.58 -11.98
N GLU A 61 2.10 -3.15 -13.14
CA GLU A 61 1.14 -3.88 -13.95
C GLU A 61 0.68 -5.15 -13.22
N CYS A 62 -0.61 -5.45 -13.26
CA CYS A 62 -1.20 -6.63 -12.63
C CYS A 62 -1.95 -7.46 -13.67
N TYR A 63 -1.74 -8.77 -13.64
CA TYR A 63 -2.35 -9.74 -14.54
C TYR A 63 -3.11 -10.76 -13.69
N SER A 64 -4.43 -10.76 -13.82
CA SER A 64 -5.26 -11.75 -13.13
C SER A 64 -4.92 -13.15 -13.61
N LEU A 65 -4.85 -14.09 -12.67
CA LEU A 65 -4.89 -15.52 -12.99
C LEU A 65 -6.32 -16.03 -12.79
N THR A 66 -6.62 -17.18 -13.39
CA THR A 66 -7.90 -17.87 -13.19
C THR A 66 -7.99 -18.56 -11.81
N GLU A 67 -9.20 -18.91 -11.38
CA GLU A 67 -9.44 -19.71 -10.17
C GLU A 67 -9.13 -21.20 -10.38
N ASN A 68 -9.08 -21.65 -11.65
CA ASN A 68 -8.67 -23.03 -11.95
C ASN A 68 -7.17 -23.19 -11.72
N ARG A 69 -6.80 -23.97 -10.69
CA ARG A 69 -5.42 -24.20 -10.26
C ARG A 69 -4.47 -24.55 -11.41
N ASN A 70 -4.84 -25.49 -12.30
CA ASN A 70 -3.93 -25.98 -13.32
C ASN A 70 -3.63 -24.88 -14.35
N PHE A 71 -4.67 -24.20 -14.83
CA PHE A 71 -4.51 -23.08 -15.76
C PHE A 71 -3.77 -21.91 -15.11
N ALA A 72 -4.07 -21.57 -13.86
CA ALA A 72 -3.36 -20.49 -13.14
C ALA A 72 -1.86 -20.77 -12.99
N VAL A 73 -1.48 -22.03 -12.75
CA VAL A 73 -0.08 -22.46 -12.67
C VAL A 73 0.59 -22.36 -14.04
N GLU A 74 -0.05 -22.84 -15.11
CA GLU A 74 0.48 -22.74 -16.48
C GLU A 74 0.69 -21.28 -16.90
N GLU A 75 -0.27 -20.41 -16.61
CA GLU A 75 -0.18 -18.98 -16.91
C GLU A 75 0.93 -18.30 -16.10
N ALA A 76 1.06 -18.61 -14.81
CA ALA A 76 2.12 -18.06 -13.96
C ALA A 76 3.51 -18.54 -14.39
N ILE A 77 3.68 -19.81 -14.79
CA ILE A 77 4.94 -20.34 -15.34
C ILE A 77 5.28 -19.66 -16.66
N ARG A 78 4.30 -19.50 -17.56
CA ARG A 78 4.52 -18.76 -18.82
C ARG A 78 5.01 -17.34 -18.54
N PHE A 79 4.32 -16.64 -17.62
CA PHE A 79 4.70 -15.28 -17.23
C PHE A 79 6.08 -15.23 -16.56
N PHE A 80 6.43 -16.21 -15.73
CA PHE A 80 7.76 -16.36 -15.12
C PHE A 80 8.85 -16.45 -16.19
N ARG A 81 8.66 -17.29 -17.21
CA ARG A 81 9.61 -17.45 -18.33
C ARG A 81 9.75 -16.17 -19.16
N GLU A 82 8.63 -15.54 -19.52
CA GLU A 82 8.60 -14.28 -20.29
C GLU A 82 9.28 -13.11 -19.57
N ARG A 83 9.39 -13.18 -18.24
CA ARG A 83 9.99 -12.16 -17.38
C ARG A 83 11.32 -12.59 -16.79
N GLU A 84 11.93 -13.65 -17.31
CA GLU A 84 13.25 -14.14 -16.87
C GLU A 84 13.31 -14.39 -15.34
N GLY A 85 12.19 -14.85 -14.77
CA GLY A 85 12.04 -15.13 -13.35
C GLY A 85 11.74 -13.92 -12.46
N GLU A 86 11.72 -12.69 -13.00
CA GLU A 86 11.46 -11.47 -12.24
C GLU A 86 9.95 -11.18 -12.15
N ILE A 87 9.23 -12.00 -11.40
CA ILE A 87 7.79 -11.84 -11.15
C ILE A 87 7.47 -11.82 -9.65
N ALA A 88 6.30 -11.26 -9.34
CA ALA A 88 5.65 -11.42 -8.05
C ALA A 88 4.30 -12.10 -8.25
N ILE A 89 3.99 -13.07 -7.39
CA ILE A 89 2.71 -13.78 -7.33
C ILE A 89 2.00 -13.35 -6.04
N ARG A 90 0.80 -12.81 -6.14
CA ARG A 90 0.08 -12.24 -4.98
C ARG A 90 -1.43 -12.36 -5.12
N GLY A 91 -2.15 -12.10 -4.04
CA GLY A 91 -3.61 -11.96 -4.08
C GLY A 91 -4.05 -10.56 -4.54
N THR A 92 -5.21 -10.48 -5.20
CA THR A 92 -5.89 -9.21 -5.50
C THR A 92 -6.21 -8.37 -4.26
N LYS A 93 -6.49 -9.00 -3.11
CA LYS A 93 -6.77 -8.27 -1.86
C LYS A 93 -5.51 -8.06 -1.04
N GLY A 94 -5.32 -6.83 -0.53
CA GLY A 94 -4.21 -6.50 0.35
C GLY A 94 -4.23 -7.26 1.69
N MET A 95 -3.08 -7.81 2.08
CA MET A 95 -2.88 -8.50 3.36
C MET A 95 -1.56 -8.09 4.06
N CYS A 96 -1.20 -6.79 4.00
CA CYS A 96 -0.04 -6.23 4.72
C CYS A 96 1.30 -6.93 4.42
N GLY A 97 1.52 -7.34 3.17
CA GLY A 97 2.70 -8.09 2.73
C GLY A 97 2.59 -9.61 2.87
N HIS A 98 1.55 -10.13 3.54
CA HIS A 98 1.29 -11.57 3.55
C HIS A 98 0.81 -12.05 2.17
N ASN A 99 1.24 -13.24 1.79
CA ASN A 99 0.88 -13.92 0.54
C ASN A 99 1.27 -13.11 -0.71
N THR A 100 2.39 -12.40 -0.64
CA THR A 100 3.16 -11.97 -1.81
C THR A 100 4.39 -12.85 -1.88
N TYR A 101 4.57 -13.51 -3.02
CA TYR A 101 5.62 -14.49 -3.25
C TYR A 101 6.50 -14.05 -4.42
N PHE A 102 7.79 -14.36 -4.31
CA PHE A 102 8.78 -14.15 -5.34
C PHE A 102 9.40 -15.51 -5.67
N PRO A 103 8.87 -16.24 -6.67
CA PRO A 103 9.41 -17.55 -7.01
C PRO A 103 10.87 -17.46 -7.44
N SER A 104 11.70 -18.39 -6.97
CA SER A 104 13.10 -18.50 -7.40
C SER A 104 13.26 -19.45 -8.59
N ASN A 105 12.26 -20.29 -8.84
CA ASN A 105 12.19 -21.27 -9.92
C ASN A 105 10.72 -21.65 -10.19
N GLU A 106 10.48 -22.38 -11.29
CA GLU A 106 9.15 -22.79 -11.71
C GLU A 106 8.49 -23.80 -10.76
N GLU A 107 9.28 -24.63 -10.06
CA GLU A 107 8.79 -25.70 -9.17
C GLU A 107 8.08 -25.15 -7.93
N GLU A 108 8.39 -23.91 -7.53
CA GLU A 108 7.76 -23.23 -6.40
C GLU A 108 6.37 -22.67 -6.72
N ILE A 109 6.09 -22.35 -7.99
CA ILE A 109 4.87 -21.65 -8.45
C ILE A 109 3.59 -22.41 -8.08
N PRO A 110 3.46 -23.74 -8.29
CA PRO A 110 2.26 -24.49 -7.93
C PRO A 110 1.81 -24.29 -6.48
N LYS A 111 2.78 -24.30 -5.54
CA LYS A 111 2.52 -24.15 -4.11
C LYS A 111 2.07 -22.73 -3.76
N MET A 112 2.65 -21.72 -4.40
CA MET A 112 2.27 -20.31 -4.20
C MET A 112 0.85 -20.05 -4.67
N ILE A 113 0.49 -20.55 -5.86
CA ILE A 113 -0.87 -20.44 -6.42
C ILE A 113 -1.89 -21.16 -5.54
N GLU A 114 -1.58 -22.39 -5.13
CA GLU A 114 -2.46 -23.17 -4.23
C GLU A 114 -2.69 -22.45 -2.90
N THR A 115 -1.65 -21.83 -2.34
CA THR A 115 -1.80 -21.04 -1.11
C THR A 115 -2.76 -19.86 -1.30
N LEU A 116 -2.70 -19.17 -2.44
CA LEU A 116 -3.60 -18.06 -2.75
C LEU A 116 -5.03 -18.50 -3.02
N LEU A 117 -5.24 -19.64 -3.68
CA LEU A 117 -6.58 -20.18 -3.94
C LEU A 117 -7.28 -20.68 -2.66
N ASN A 118 -6.52 -21.00 -1.61
CA ASN A 118 -7.05 -21.43 -0.31
C ASN A 118 -7.51 -20.28 0.60
N ILE A 119 -7.46 -19.04 0.12
CA ILE A 119 -7.93 -17.85 0.85
C ILE A 119 -8.87 -17.02 -0.05
N PRO A 120 -9.69 -16.10 0.50
CA PRO A 120 -10.72 -15.39 -0.27
C PRO A 120 -10.16 -14.26 -1.18
N THR A 121 -9.22 -14.60 -2.06
CA THR A 121 -8.57 -13.70 -3.03
C THR A 121 -8.39 -14.40 -4.37
N LEU A 122 -8.35 -13.62 -5.45
CA LEU A 122 -7.94 -14.13 -6.76
C LEU A 122 -6.40 -14.04 -6.85
N PRO A 123 -5.70 -15.06 -7.33
CA PRO A 123 -4.26 -14.95 -7.62
C PRO A 123 -4.01 -14.00 -8.79
N LEU A 124 -2.89 -13.30 -8.75
CA LEU A 124 -2.41 -12.45 -9.83
C LEU A 124 -0.89 -12.51 -9.94
N CYS A 125 -0.39 -12.23 -11.14
CA CYS A 125 1.02 -12.02 -11.44
C CYS A 125 1.30 -10.54 -11.73
N SER A 126 2.51 -10.11 -11.44
CA SER A 126 3.03 -8.79 -11.84
C SER A 126 4.53 -8.86 -12.06
N PRO A 127 5.13 -7.97 -12.90
CA PRO A 127 6.58 -7.84 -12.96
C PRO A 127 7.14 -7.51 -11.57
N ARG A 128 8.30 -8.08 -11.25
CA ARG A 128 9.05 -7.72 -10.05
C ARG A 128 9.98 -6.57 -10.38
N TYR A 129 9.58 -5.37 -10.03
CA TYR A 129 10.47 -4.22 -10.09
C TYR A 129 11.43 -4.24 -8.89
N ARG A 130 12.72 -4.12 -9.16
CA ARG A 130 13.71 -3.88 -8.12
C ARG A 130 13.77 -2.38 -7.86
N CYS A 131 13.70 -2.00 -6.60
CA CYS A 131 13.89 -0.63 -6.14
C CYS A 131 14.63 -0.64 -4.80
N GLU A 132 15.47 0.37 -4.61
CA GLU A 132 16.10 0.60 -3.30
C GLU A 132 15.07 1.12 -2.30
N TYR A 133 14.18 2.00 -2.78
CA TYR A 133 13.19 2.69 -1.97
C TYR A 133 11.77 2.45 -2.45
N GLU A 134 10.86 2.37 -1.49
CA GLU A 134 9.43 2.50 -1.69
C GLU A 134 8.93 3.68 -0.85
N TYR A 135 8.22 4.61 -1.47
CA TYR A 135 7.67 5.78 -0.80
C TYR A 135 6.25 5.52 -0.33
N GLY A 136 5.96 5.84 0.93
CA GLY A 136 4.60 5.94 1.44
C GLY A 136 4.16 7.40 1.44
N VAL A 137 3.22 7.75 0.55
CA VAL A 137 2.68 9.10 0.42
C VAL A 137 1.34 9.19 1.14
N PHE A 138 1.20 10.15 2.04
CA PHE A 138 -0.01 10.33 2.83
C PHE A 138 -0.77 11.57 2.36
N MET A 139 -2.02 11.34 1.99
CA MET A 139 -2.93 12.33 1.46
C MET A 139 -3.93 12.78 2.54
N VAL A 140 -4.16 14.09 2.65
CA VAL A 140 -5.29 14.69 3.37
C VAL A 140 -5.91 15.77 2.49
N GLY A 141 -7.21 15.70 2.23
CA GLY A 141 -7.92 16.68 1.41
C GLY A 141 -7.36 16.81 -0.01
N ASN A 142 -7.00 15.69 -0.64
CA ASN A 142 -6.28 15.62 -1.93
C ASN A 142 -4.89 16.29 -1.96
N LYS A 143 -4.30 16.62 -0.81
CA LYS A 143 -2.94 17.18 -0.72
C LYS A 143 -1.98 16.18 -0.09
N VAL A 144 -0.74 16.18 -0.58
CA VAL A 144 0.35 15.43 0.03
C VAL A 144 0.77 16.13 1.32
N GLU A 145 0.52 15.49 2.46
CA GLU A 145 0.88 16.04 3.78
C GLU A 145 2.16 15.44 4.36
N MET A 146 2.50 14.21 3.95
CA MET A 146 3.72 13.55 4.40
C MET A 146 4.17 12.52 3.36
N VAL A 147 5.47 12.44 3.16
CA VAL A 147 6.10 11.37 2.38
C VAL A 147 7.13 10.70 3.26
N ILE A 148 7.04 9.37 3.36
CA ILE A 148 8.06 8.56 4.01
C ILE A 148 8.79 7.72 2.97
N ARG A 149 10.11 7.60 3.13
CA ARG A 149 10.95 6.65 2.40
C ARG A 149 11.08 5.38 3.21
N LYS A 150 10.79 4.23 2.60
CA LYS A 150 10.97 2.91 3.20
C LYS A 150 12.17 2.23 2.55
N GLU A 151 13.06 1.70 3.37
CA GLU A 151 14.25 0.98 2.94
C GLU A 151 13.92 -0.50 2.70
N LEU A 152 14.55 -1.09 1.68
CA LEU A 152 14.44 -2.52 1.43
C LEU A 152 14.98 -3.32 2.64
N ASN A 153 14.17 -4.20 3.22
CA ASN A 153 14.69 -5.09 4.25
C ASN A 153 15.59 -6.17 3.61
N PRO A 154 16.88 -6.29 3.99
CA PRO A 154 17.80 -7.24 3.37
C PRO A 154 17.48 -8.71 3.67
N ILE A 155 16.72 -9.00 4.73
CA ILE A 155 16.33 -10.36 5.13
C ILE A 155 15.11 -10.82 4.33
N THR A 156 14.09 -9.97 4.22
CA THR A 156 12.81 -10.35 3.61
C THR A 156 12.67 -9.90 2.16
N ASN A 157 13.56 -9.03 1.69
CA ASN A 157 13.52 -8.43 0.36
C ASN A 157 12.17 -7.71 0.09
N MET A 158 11.65 -7.04 1.12
CA MET A 158 10.37 -6.31 1.11
C MET A 158 10.52 -4.98 1.85
N HIS A 159 9.76 -3.97 1.42
CA HIS A 159 9.72 -2.63 2.04
C HIS A 159 8.64 -2.47 3.12
N ASN A 160 7.91 -3.55 3.47
CA ASN A 160 6.84 -3.46 4.44
C ASN A 160 7.37 -3.21 5.87
N LEU A 161 6.82 -2.21 6.55
CA LEU A 161 7.16 -1.94 7.95
C LEU A 161 6.76 -3.10 8.89
N SER A 162 5.75 -3.88 8.50
CA SER A 162 5.36 -5.11 9.21
C SER A 162 6.45 -6.18 9.18
N THR A 163 7.30 -6.18 8.16
CA THR A 163 8.43 -7.11 8.00
C THR A 163 9.74 -6.54 8.53
N GLY A 164 9.72 -5.40 9.23
CA GLY A 164 10.91 -4.79 9.84
C GLY A 164 11.68 -3.83 8.92
N ALA A 165 11.12 -3.42 7.79
CA ALA A 165 11.69 -2.33 6.99
C ALA A 165 11.74 -1.03 7.80
N LYS A 166 12.80 -0.24 7.58
CA LYS A 166 12.97 1.08 8.20
C LYS A 166 12.29 2.15 7.37
N ALA A 167 11.79 3.18 8.04
CA ALA A 167 11.19 4.34 7.42
C ALA A 167 11.82 5.63 7.95
N SER A 168 11.89 6.62 7.08
CA SER A 168 12.30 7.99 7.40
C SER A 168 11.42 8.97 6.63
N VAL A 169 11.20 10.17 7.18
CA VAL A 169 10.58 11.25 6.42
C VAL A 169 11.58 11.72 5.37
N ILE A 170 11.12 11.94 4.14
CA ILE A 170 11.98 12.45 3.08
C ILE A 170 12.11 13.98 3.18
N ASP A 171 13.31 14.49 2.97
CA ASP A 171 13.67 15.91 3.00
C ASP A 171 14.22 16.43 1.67
N ASP A 172 14.46 15.55 0.69
CA ASP A 172 14.89 15.90 -0.67
C ASP A 172 13.76 16.61 -1.44
N PRO A 173 13.89 17.91 -1.75
CA PRO A 173 12.83 18.68 -2.39
C PRO A 173 12.56 18.25 -3.83
N ILE A 174 13.58 17.81 -4.58
CA ILE A 174 13.42 17.41 -5.98
C ILE A 174 12.64 16.10 -6.03
N LYS A 175 13.06 15.11 -5.22
CA LYS A 175 12.35 13.84 -5.14
C LYS A 175 10.93 14.00 -4.59
N LEU A 176 10.73 14.92 -3.65
CA LEU A 176 9.39 15.27 -3.13
C LEU A 176 8.46 15.77 -4.24
N GLU A 177 8.93 16.70 -5.10
CA GLU A 177 8.13 17.24 -6.21
C GLU A 177 7.70 16.13 -7.18
N GLU A 178 8.62 15.24 -7.58
CA GLU A 178 8.32 14.09 -8.45
C GLU A 178 7.24 13.17 -7.85
N ILE A 179 7.36 12.87 -6.55
CA ILE A 179 6.43 12.00 -5.82
C ILE A 179 5.07 12.67 -5.69
N GLN A 180 5.05 13.98 -5.40
CA GLN A 180 3.83 14.77 -5.25
C GLN A 180 3.03 14.78 -6.55
N GLU A 181 3.69 15.01 -7.68
CA GLU A 181 3.01 15.04 -8.99
C GLU A 181 2.29 13.70 -9.29
N VAL A 182 2.93 12.56 -9.00
CA VAL A 182 2.31 11.24 -9.18
C VAL A 182 1.16 11.04 -8.20
N ALA A 183 1.36 11.36 -6.92
CA ALA A 183 0.36 11.15 -5.88
C ALA A 183 -0.90 12.01 -6.07
N GLU A 184 -0.76 13.26 -6.51
CA GLU A 184 -1.90 14.14 -6.80
C GLU A 184 -2.71 13.65 -8.00
N LYS A 185 -2.04 13.16 -9.06
CA LYS A 185 -2.73 12.50 -10.19
C LYS A 185 -3.54 11.31 -9.72
N VAL A 186 -2.96 10.47 -8.86
CA VAL A 186 -3.67 9.33 -8.26
C VAL A 186 -4.86 9.82 -7.43
N SER A 187 -4.66 10.79 -6.53
CA SER A 187 -5.73 11.29 -5.65
C SER A 187 -6.89 11.88 -6.46
N ASN A 188 -6.61 12.59 -7.54
CA ASN A 188 -7.65 13.12 -8.43
C ASN A 188 -8.46 12.03 -9.14
N VAL A 189 -7.84 10.91 -9.52
CA VAL A 189 -8.54 9.79 -10.16
C VAL A 189 -9.39 9.03 -9.15
N PHE A 190 -8.83 8.75 -7.98
CA PHE A 190 -9.49 7.93 -6.97
C PHE A 190 -10.35 8.76 -6.00
N GLN A 191 -10.36 10.10 -6.12
CA GLN A 191 -11.07 11.02 -5.23
C GLN A 191 -10.83 10.66 -3.76
N THR A 192 -9.58 10.40 -3.40
CA THR A 192 -9.22 9.92 -2.06
C THR A 192 -9.00 11.08 -1.12
N GLY A 193 -9.90 11.22 -0.13
CA GLY A 193 -9.74 12.21 0.92
C GLY A 193 -8.59 11.91 1.87
N PHE A 194 -8.62 10.75 2.53
CA PHE A 194 -7.57 10.30 3.45
C PHE A 194 -7.01 8.95 3.02
N ALA A 195 -5.84 8.96 2.38
CA ALA A 195 -5.25 7.77 1.78
C ALA A 195 -3.74 7.72 1.94
N ARG A 196 -3.21 6.49 1.90
CA ARG A 196 -1.80 6.23 1.70
C ARG A 196 -1.59 5.62 0.32
N ILE A 197 -0.71 6.21 -0.48
CA ILE A 197 -0.31 5.74 -1.79
C ILE A 197 1.13 5.21 -1.66
N ASP A 198 1.34 3.94 -1.97
CA ASP A 198 2.68 3.35 -2.03
C ASP A 198 3.22 3.45 -3.46
N ILE A 199 4.43 4.00 -3.61
CA ILE A 199 5.09 4.28 -4.88
C ILE A 199 6.50 3.67 -4.86
N MET A 200 6.85 2.88 -5.87
CA MET A 200 8.18 2.30 -6.02
C MET A 200 9.08 3.22 -6.85
N ASP A 201 10.33 3.41 -6.41
CA ASP A 201 11.37 4.12 -7.18
C ASP A 201 12.15 3.15 -8.06
N THR A 202 11.65 2.90 -9.25
CA THR A 202 12.23 1.89 -10.15
C THR A 202 13.23 2.53 -11.12
N LYS A 203 14.06 1.70 -11.77
CA LYS A 203 14.95 2.17 -12.85
C LYS A 203 14.21 2.85 -14.00
N ASP A 204 12.92 2.54 -14.18
CA ASP A 204 12.06 3.07 -15.24
C ASP A 204 11.21 4.26 -14.75
N GLY A 205 11.52 4.78 -13.55
CA GLY A 205 10.80 5.87 -12.89
C GLY A 205 9.85 5.41 -11.78
N LEU A 206 9.08 6.37 -11.26
CA LEU A 206 8.11 6.13 -10.19
C LEU A 206 6.94 5.28 -10.69
N LYS A 207 6.57 4.25 -9.92
CA LYS A 207 5.41 3.39 -10.21
C LYS A 207 4.53 3.24 -8.99
N VAL A 208 3.24 3.56 -9.11
CA VAL A 208 2.24 3.32 -8.07
C VAL A 208 2.06 1.81 -7.86
N LEU A 209 2.20 1.37 -6.61
CA LEU A 209 2.11 -0.02 -6.18
C LEU A 209 0.73 -0.36 -5.61
N GLU A 210 0.27 0.41 -4.63
CA GLU A 210 -1.03 0.21 -4.00
C GLU A 210 -1.57 1.49 -3.34
N LEU A 211 -2.89 1.52 -3.13
CA LEU A 211 -3.59 2.53 -2.33
C LEU A 211 -4.18 1.84 -1.10
N SER A 212 -4.08 2.48 0.06
CA SER A 212 -4.55 1.92 1.33
C SER A 212 -5.03 3.00 2.29
N ILE A 213 -5.69 2.59 3.36
CA ILE A 213 -5.96 3.48 4.50
C ILE A 213 -4.65 3.71 5.24
N PRO A 214 -4.32 4.97 5.59
CA PRO A 214 -3.17 5.26 6.42
C PRO A 214 -3.17 4.44 7.72
N ASN A 215 -2.07 3.72 7.95
CA ASN A 215 -1.82 3.01 9.20
C ASN A 215 -0.46 3.43 9.75
N PHE A 216 -0.47 4.30 10.76
CA PHE A 216 0.75 4.88 11.31
C PHE A 216 1.41 4.03 12.36
N LYS A 217 0.75 2.99 12.90
CA LYS A 217 1.25 2.27 14.08
C LYS A 217 2.68 1.77 13.90
N LYS A 218 2.98 1.14 12.77
CA LYS A 218 4.31 0.59 12.52
C LYS A 218 5.36 1.64 12.20
N PHE A 219 4.94 2.79 11.69
CA PHE A 219 5.80 3.95 11.44
C PHE A 219 6.12 4.66 12.75
N ALA A 220 5.09 5.05 13.52
CA ALA A 220 5.22 5.76 14.79
C ALA A 220 6.03 4.99 15.84
N LEU A 221 6.00 3.66 15.82
CA LEU A 221 6.78 2.83 16.74
C LEU A 221 8.28 2.73 16.41
N GLN A 222 8.77 3.35 15.33
CA GLN A 222 10.20 3.23 14.97
C GLN A 222 11.10 4.14 15.81
N ASN A 223 10.70 5.39 16.04
CA ASN A 223 11.41 6.39 16.83
C ASN A 223 10.51 7.61 17.10
N GLU A 224 10.97 8.52 17.97
CA GLU A 224 10.22 9.72 18.37
C GLU A 224 9.89 10.66 17.20
N VAL A 225 10.79 10.79 16.21
CA VAL A 225 10.54 11.61 15.01
C VAL A 225 9.37 11.05 14.21
N CYS A 226 9.30 9.73 14.05
CA CYS A 226 8.19 9.06 13.36
C CYS A 226 6.89 9.13 14.17
N GLU A 227 6.94 9.05 15.49
CA GLU A 227 5.75 9.24 16.34
C GLU A 227 5.20 10.66 16.20
N ALA A 228 6.07 11.68 16.27
CA ALA A 228 5.68 13.08 16.12
C ALA A 228 5.07 13.36 14.74
N ALA A 229 5.72 12.93 13.66
CA ALA A 229 5.21 13.12 12.30
C ALA A 229 3.88 12.40 12.07
N GLY A 230 3.74 11.17 12.57
CA GLY A 230 2.48 10.43 12.50
C GLY A 230 1.34 11.12 13.26
N LYS A 231 1.65 11.70 14.43
CA LYS A 231 0.69 12.44 15.26
C LYS A 231 0.26 13.74 14.58
N GLU A 232 1.20 14.50 14.01
CA GLU A 232 0.90 15.72 13.25
C GLU A 232 -0.05 15.44 12.09
N LEU A 233 0.24 14.40 11.29
CA LEU A 233 -0.60 14.01 10.17
C LEU A 233 -2.01 13.57 10.62
N PHE A 234 -2.11 12.84 11.72
CA PHE A 234 -3.41 12.49 12.31
C PHE A 234 -4.21 13.74 12.70
N LEU A 235 -3.57 14.73 13.33
CA LEU A 235 -4.22 15.98 13.71
C LEU A 235 -4.71 16.76 12.49
N LYS A 236 -3.91 16.84 11.42
CA LYS A 236 -4.32 17.47 10.16
C LYS A 236 -5.53 16.77 9.55
N ALA A 237 -5.53 15.44 9.51
CA ALA A 237 -6.68 14.67 9.03
C ALA A 237 -7.93 14.87 9.89
N TYR A 238 -7.78 14.88 11.22
CA TYR A 238 -8.87 15.16 12.16
C TYR A 238 -9.49 16.54 11.93
N GLN A 239 -8.65 17.59 11.84
CA GLN A 239 -9.10 18.95 11.59
C GLN A 239 -9.81 19.07 10.23
N HIS A 240 -9.32 18.36 9.21
CA HIS A 240 -9.91 18.40 7.88
C HIS A 240 -11.25 17.68 7.80
N TYR A 241 -11.43 16.52 8.43
CA TYR A 241 -12.62 15.69 8.21
C TYR A 241 -13.66 15.69 9.33
N ILE A 242 -13.27 15.99 10.57
CA ILE A 242 -14.17 15.88 11.73
C ILE A 242 -14.60 17.24 12.25
N LYS A 243 -13.71 18.25 12.20
CA LYS A 243 -13.98 19.58 12.78
C LYS A 243 -14.74 20.54 11.84
N GLN A 244 -15.09 20.12 10.62
CA GLN A 244 -15.91 20.95 9.71
C GLN A 244 -17.36 21.03 10.19
#